data_AF-A0A3C0JE08-F1
#
_entry.id   AF-A0A3C0JE08-F1
#
_cell.length_a   1.000
_cell.length_b   1.000
_cell.length_c   1.000
_cell.angle_alpha   90.00
_cell.angle_beta   90.00
_cell.angle_gamma   90.00
#
_symmetry.space_group_name_H-M   'P 1'
#
loop_
_entity.id
_entity.type
_entity.pdbx_description
1 polymer ?
#
loop_
_entity_poly.entity_id
_entity_poly.type
_entity_poly.pdbx_seq_one_letter_code
_entity_poly.pdbx_strand_id
1 'polypeptide(L)' 'QFDFPVGAVEKNAERIIAFIEEARDEYGAELVLFPELAISGYPPEDLLLRPGFLADCERALQRVAAATHGIVAVVGWPQ' A
#
# COMPACT_ATOMS: atom_id res chain seq x y z
N GLN A 1 -8.45 4.31 10.10
CA GLN A 1 -8.38 2.96 9.50
C GLN A 1 -9.22 2.97 8.23
N PHE A 2 -8.66 2.49 7.11
CA PHE A 2 -9.29 2.51 5.78
C PHE A 2 -9.52 1.08 5.28
N ASP A 3 -10.58 0.88 4.50
CA ASP A 3 -10.91 -0.40 3.87
C ASP A 3 -10.33 -0.44 2.45
N PHE A 4 -9.29 -1.24 2.25
CA PHE A 4 -8.57 -1.37 0.97
C PHE A 4 -9.24 -2.43 0.09
N PRO A 5 -9.91 -2.03 -1.01
CA PRO A 5 -10.64 -2.98 -1.83
C PRO A 5 -9.71 -3.99 -2.52
N VAL A 6 -10.12 -5.26 -2.50
CA VAL A 6 -9.39 -6.35 -3.15
C VAL A 6 -9.25 -6.08 -4.65
N GLY A 7 -8.03 -6.19 -5.16
CA GLY A 7 -7.71 -6.04 -6.58
C GLY A 7 -7.58 -4.59 -7.07
N ALA A 8 -7.91 -3.59 -6.23
CA ALA A 8 -7.82 -2.17 -6.59
C ALA A 8 -6.39 -1.61 -6.42
N VAL A 9 -5.38 -2.34 -6.89
CA VAL A 9 -3.95 -2.13 -6.59
C VAL A 9 -3.50 -0.68 -6.77
N GLU A 10 -3.79 -0.09 -7.93
CA GLU A 10 -3.38 1.29 -8.24
C GLU A 10 -4.04 2.30 -7.30
N LYS A 11 -5.34 2.16 -7.06
CA LYS A 11 -6.11 3.03 -6.16
C LYS A 11 -5.66 2.86 -4.70
N ASN A 12 -5.30 1.65 -4.30
CA ASN A 12 -4.78 1.36 -2.98
C ASN A 12 -3.42 2.05 -2.78
N ALA A 13 -2.53 1.98 -3.77
CA ALA A 13 -1.25 2.68 -3.72
C ALA A 13 -1.41 4.20 -3.64
N GLU A 14 -2.29 4.80 -4.47
CA GLU A 14 -2.62 6.24 -4.39
C GLU A 14 -3.11 6.63 -2.99
N ARG A 15 -3.98 5.80 -2.41
CA ARG A 15 -4.53 6.04 -1.09
C ARG A 15 -3.47 5.92 0.01
N ILE A 16 -2.58 4.94 -0.09
CA ILE A 16 -1.46 4.74 0.85
C ILE A 16 -0.53 5.94 0.80
N ILE A 17 -0.16 6.43 -0.40
CA ILE A 17 0.70 7.62 -0.56
C ILE A 17 0.05 8.83 0.10
N ALA A 18 -1.23 9.09 -0.17
CA ALA A 18 -1.94 10.21 0.44
C ALA A 18 -1.95 10.12 1.97
N PHE A 19 -2.14 8.93 2.55
CA PHE A 19 -2.08 8.74 4.00
C PHE A 19 -0.67 8.88 4.59
N ILE A 20 0.38 8.52 3.85
CA ILE A 20 1.77 8.75 4.25
C ILE A 20 2.05 10.26 4.31
N GLU A 21 1.63 11.00 3.29
CA GLU A 21 1.77 12.46 3.23
C GLU A 21 0.99 13.14 4.36
N GLU A 22 -0.28 12.77 4.57
CA GLU A 22 -1.12 13.29 5.66
C GLU A 22 -0.49 12.99 7.04
N ALA A 23 -0.06 11.74 7.27
CA ALA A 23 0.60 11.34 8.53
C ALA A 23 1.84 12.20 8.82
N ARG A 24 2.67 12.44 7.81
CA ARG A 24 3.88 13.23 7.94
C ARG A 24 3.59 14.73 8.13
N ASP A 25 2.81 15.32 7.23
CA ASP A 25 2.70 16.77 7.11
C ASP A 25 1.70 17.37 8.10
N GLU A 26 0.59 16.67 8.37
CA GLU A 26 -0.46 17.19 9.25
C GLU A 26 -0.24 16.77 10.70
N TYR A 27 0.21 15.53 10.93
CA TYR A 27 0.35 14.99 12.28
C TYR A 27 1.80 14.94 12.78
N GLY A 28 2.79 15.24 11.91
CA GLY A 28 4.20 15.16 12.29
C GLY A 28 4.64 13.75 12.66
N ALA A 29 3.99 12.72 12.12
CA ALA A 29 4.29 11.34 12.47
C ALA A 29 5.63 10.89 11.89
N GLU A 30 6.40 10.13 12.67
CA GLU A 30 7.65 9.50 12.22
C GLU A 30 7.44 8.07 11.71
N LEU A 31 6.27 7.47 11.99
CA LEU A 31 5.89 6.12 11.60
C LEU A 31 4.39 6.05 11.27
N VAL A 32 4.06 5.36 10.18
CA VAL A 32 2.68 4.99 9.82
C VAL A 32 2.58 3.50 9.50
N LEU A 33 1.52 2.86 10.01
CA LEU A 33 1.25 1.44 9.85
C LEU A 33 0.02 1.22 8.99
N PHE A 34 0.13 0.34 8.00
CA PHE A 34 -0.98 -0.10 7.17
C PHE A 34 -1.38 -1.54 7.50
N PRO A 35 -2.66 -1.91 7.26
CA PRO A 35 -3.12 -3.30 7.43
C PRO A 35 -2.34 -4.31 6.59
N GLU A 36 -2.48 -5.58 6.94
CA GLU A 36 -2.00 -6.69 6.13
C GLU A 36 -2.53 -6.61 4.70
N LEU A 37 -1.64 -6.89 3.73
CA LEU A 37 -1.95 -6.92 2.30
C LEU A 37 -2.66 -5.65 1.77
N ALA A 38 -2.44 -4.47 2.38
CA ALA A 38 -3.08 -3.22 1.97
C ALA A 38 -2.91 -2.87 0.48
N ILE A 39 -1.79 -3.26 -0.15
CA ILE A 39 -1.59 -3.05 -1.60
C ILE A 39 -2.61 -3.85 -2.42
N SER A 40 -2.76 -5.14 -2.15
CA SER A 40 -3.69 -6.01 -2.88
C SER A 40 -5.13 -5.95 -2.38
N GLY A 41 -5.34 -5.49 -1.15
CA GLY A 41 -6.52 -5.78 -0.34
C GLY A 41 -6.47 -7.21 0.24
N TYR A 42 -7.31 -7.47 1.25
CA TYR A 42 -7.36 -8.76 1.95
C TYR A 42 -8.81 -9.29 2.05
N PRO A 43 -9.05 -10.61 1.81
CA PRO A 43 -8.13 -11.60 1.26
C PRO A 43 -8.11 -11.57 -0.30
N PRO A 44 -6.95 -11.75 -0.95
CA PRO A 44 -6.85 -11.73 -2.42
C PRO A 44 -7.15 -13.08 -3.12
N GLU A 45 -7.20 -14.19 -2.37
CA GLU A 45 -7.55 -15.54 -2.86
C GLU A 45 -6.84 -15.90 -4.20
N ASP A 46 -7.59 -16.33 -5.22
CA ASP A 46 -7.08 -16.76 -6.53
C ASP A 46 -6.26 -15.71 -7.28
N LEU A 47 -6.34 -14.43 -6.90
CA LEU A 47 -5.50 -13.39 -7.50
C LEU A 47 -4.01 -13.66 -7.24
N LEU A 48 -3.67 -14.32 -6.12
CA LEU A 48 -2.29 -14.71 -5.81
C LEU A 48 -1.71 -15.73 -6.79
N LEU A 49 -2.58 -16.45 -7.52
CA LEU A 49 -2.16 -17.41 -8.53
C LEU A 49 -1.86 -16.75 -9.88
N ARG A 50 -2.04 -15.42 -10.02
CA ARG A 50 -1.86 -14.68 -11.26
C ARG A 50 -0.53 -13.90 -11.23
N PRO A 51 0.49 -14.31 -12.00
CA PRO A 51 1.80 -13.64 -11.99
C PRO A 51 1.72 -12.15 -12.35
N GLY A 52 0.82 -11.77 -13.26
CA GLY A 52 0.59 -10.37 -13.60
C GLY A 52 0.10 -9.54 -12.41
N PHE A 53 -0.78 -10.11 -11.59
CA PHE A 53 -1.28 -9.43 -10.39
C PHE A 53 -0.18 -9.21 -9.34
N LEU A 54 0.69 -10.20 -9.14
CA LEU A 54 1.85 -10.06 -8.24
C LEU A 54 2.82 -8.99 -8.76
N ALA A 55 3.10 -8.99 -10.07
CA ALA A 55 3.93 -7.95 -10.70
C ALA A 55 3.30 -6.56 -10.58
N ASP A 56 1.97 -6.45 -10.64
CA ASP A 56 1.26 -5.19 -10.44
C ASP A 56 1.39 -4.70 -8.99
N CYS A 57 1.24 -5.61 -8.02
CA CYS A 57 1.44 -5.30 -6.60
C CYS A 57 2.88 -4.86 -6.31
N GLU A 58 3.87 -5.51 -6.91
CA GLU A 58 5.28 -5.14 -6.75
C GLU A 58 5.53 -3.72 -7.28
N ARG A 59 5.07 -3.40 -8.50
CA ARG A 59 5.23 -2.05 -9.08
C ARG A 59 4.53 -0.99 -8.24
N ALA A 60 3.35 -1.29 -7.72
CA ALA A 60 2.61 -0.41 -6.83
C ALA A 60 3.35 -0.16 -5.52
N LEU A 61 3.93 -1.20 -4.90
CA LEU A 61 4.78 -1.04 -3.71
C LEU A 61 6.01 -0.18 -4.00
N GLN A 62 6.70 -0.39 -5.12
CA GLN A 62 7.86 0.43 -5.51
C GLN A 62 7.48 1.90 -5.68
N ARG A 63 6.29 2.18 -6.24
CA ARG A 63 5.75 3.54 -6.34
C ARG A 63 5.49 4.16 -4.96
N VAL A 64 4.88 3.42 -4.03
CA VAL A 64 4.69 3.87 -2.64
C VAL A 64 6.04 4.16 -1.99
N ALA A 65 7.01 3.26 -2.10
CA ALA A 65 8.34 3.42 -1.53
C ALA A 65 9.05 4.66 -2.08
N ALA A 66 8.98 4.90 -3.39
CA ALA A 66 9.56 6.09 -4.03
C ALA A 66 8.93 7.41 -3.57
N ALA A 67 7.63 7.40 -3.24
CA ALA A 67 6.91 8.56 -2.70
C ALA A 67 7.09 8.75 -1.18
N THR A 68 7.62 7.74 -0.46
CA THR A 68 7.76 7.79 0.99
C THR A 68 9.03 8.52 1.39
N HIS A 69 8.90 9.72 1.94
CA HIS A 69 10.03 10.51 2.42
C HIS A 69 9.72 11.20 3.74
N GLY A 70 10.71 11.29 4.64
CA GLY A 70 10.57 11.97 5.94
C GLY A 70 9.72 11.25 6.98
N ILE A 71 9.27 10.02 6.68
CA ILE A 71 8.48 9.16 7.57
C ILE A 71 8.78 7.69 7.23
N VAL A 72 8.68 6.80 8.21
CA VAL A 72 8.72 5.34 7.98
C VAL A 72 7.30 4.81 7.73
N ALA A 73 7.11 4.00 6.69
CA ALA A 73 5.84 3.35 6.40
C ALA A 73 5.97 1.82 6.42
N VAL A 74 5.05 1.13 7.12
CA VAL A 74 4.94 -0.34 7.10
C VAL A 74 3.73 -0.72 6.27
N VAL A 75 3.95 -1.33 5.10
CA VAL A 75 2.92 -1.64 4.10
C VAL A 75 2.91 -3.13 3.78
N GLY A 76 1.76 -3.79 3.92
CA GLY A 76 1.58 -5.19 3.54
C GLY A 76 1.33 -5.38 2.04
N TRP A 77 1.97 -6.38 1.43
CA TRP A 77 1.80 -6.78 0.02
C TRP A 77 2.13 -8.28 -0.17
N PRO A 78 1.63 -8.93 -1.24
CA PRO A 78 1.85 -10.37 -1.45
C PRO A 78 3.21 -10.66 -2.14
N GLN A 79 4.03 -11.53 -1.53
CA GLN A 79 5.31 -12.03 -2.06
C GLN A 79 5.44 -13.55 -1.86
#